data_AF-A0A562WLY4-F1
#
_entry.id   AF-A0A562WLY4-F1
#
_cell.length_a   1.000
_cell.length_b   1.000
_cell.length_c   1.000
_cell.angle_alpha   90.00
_cell.angle_beta   90.00
_cell.angle_gamma   90.00
#
_symmetry.space_group_name_H-M   'P 1'
#
loop_
_entity.id
_entity.type
_entity.pdbx_description
1 polymer ?
#
loop_
_entity_poly.entity_id
_entity_poly.type
_entity_poly.pdbx_seq_one_letter_code
_entity_poly.pdbx_strand_id
1 'polypeptide(L)'
;MTETLATGAALTEGQRARMARRRERVGPGGDPVAPGEPAGRSTDPDAVPPAGRTDVVLDCGWGRLVFGQTFRDPADVADVLRSEAAGSRDICIYLRDPHVLVSRLHDELFIDPSLTYRLPLSPDAAPGPGPIGGEPAADGGADLPGLRVRQLRDAADADAVNRIYASNGMVTAPVDVLVANAATPSFLHLVAESATGEIVGTITGVDHVEVFDDPDNGASLWCLTVDFNHAPPGTGQALLTELAARLTDRGRAFVDLSVLAENDGAIRLYERLGFYRTATLCVKRKNPINERLFLPSLPAGYDELNPYARIVADEAMRRGIRVEVTDPAWGELRLTSGGRTILTRESLSELTSAVAMSRCDDKRVTRRILTEAGLSVPRGRTATGDDADEAFLAEIGAVVVKPARGEQGNGITVGVRAPEALRTAVELARRYCPDVLIEELRAGADLRVVVIDHEVVAAAVRQPASITGDGVHDVTELIERQSRRRAAATGGESRIPIDDMTREVVAEAGYGMHDVLPEGRMIAVRRTANLHTGGTIHDVTGDLHPEIAEACVAATRALDIPVTGLDLLVTAPDQPEHVFIEANERPGLANHEPQPTAERFVDLLFPGTRAPHRLWSPAGTASSTA
;
A
#
# COMPACT_ATOMS: atom_id res chain seq x y z
N MET A 1 -62.84 -1.93 7.86
CA MET A 1 -61.83 -1.93 6.79
C MET A 1 -60.53 -2.49 7.41
N THR A 2 -60.52 -3.67 8.07
CA THR A 2 -60.54 -5.06 7.54
C THR A 2 -59.45 -5.30 6.49
N GLU A 3 -58.29 -5.83 6.92
CA GLU A 3 -57.76 -7.19 6.65
C GLU A 3 -57.07 -7.30 5.28
N THR A 4 -55.84 -7.82 5.13
CA THR A 4 -55.55 -9.28 5.02
C THR A 4 -54.01 -9.43 4.97
N LEU A 5 -53.36 -9.93 6.03
CA LEU A 5 -52.88 -11.31 6.27
C LEU A 5 -51.71 -11.79 5.39
N ALA A 6 -50.60 -12.06 6.10
CA ALA A 6 -49.63 -13.07 5.75
C ALA A 6 -50.29 -14.46 5.68
N THR A 7 -49.95 -15.24 4.66
CA THR A 7 -50.04 -16.70 4.71
C THR A 7 -48.86 -17.30 3.98
N GLY A 8 -48.00 -17.97 4.75
CA GLY A 8 -47.10 -18.99 4.23
C GLY A 8 -47.93 -20.15 3.69
N ALA A 9 -47.65 -20.55 2.46
CA ALA A 9 -48.11 -21.82 1.93
C ALA A 9 -47.04 -22.88 2.21
N ALA A 10 -47.40 -23.86 3.04
CA ALA A 10 -46.62 -25.06 3.27
C ALA A 10 -46.52 -25.88 1.98
N LEU A 11 -45.29 -26.22 1.57
CA LEU A 11 -45.02 -27.17 0.50
C LEU A 11 -45.53 -28.56 0.88
N THR A 12 -46.33 -29.16 -0.01
CA THR A 12 -46.94 -30.48 0.15
C THR A 12 -45.90 -31.60 0.09
N GLU A 13 -46.17 -32.70 0.80
CA GLU A 13 -45.29 -33.89 0.96
C GLU A 13 -44.79 -34.51 -0.35
N GLY A 14 -45.46 -34.27 -1.48
CA GLY A 14 -45.03 -34.74 -2.81
C GLY A 14 -43.85 -33.96 -3.41
N GLN A 15 -43.60 -32.71 -2.99
CA GLN A 15 -42.51 -31.88 -3.54
C GLN A 15 -41.19 -32.05 -2.77
N ARG A 16 -41.21 -32.61 -1.54
CA ARG A 16 -40.00 -32.98 -0.78
C ARG A 16 -39.35 -34.29 -1.24
N ALA A 17 -40.08 -35.15 -1.95
CA ALA A 17 -39.59 -36.47 -2.36
C ALA A 17 -38.67 -36.44 -3.60
N ARG A 18 -38.57 -35.32 -4.33
CA ARG A 18 -37.77 -35.22 -5.56
C ARG A 18 -36.41 -34.54 -5.39
N MET A 19 -36.12 -33.96 -4.22
CA MET A 19 -34.81 -33.36 -3.87
C MET A 19 -33.97 -34.21 -2.91
N ALA A 20 -34.44 -35.39 -2.52
CA ALA A 20 -33.71 -36.30 -1.64
C ALA A 20 -33.28 -37.56 -2.39
N ARG A 21 -32.18 -37.48 -3.19
CA ARG A 21 -31.26 -38.59 -3.53
C ARG A 21 -30.19 -38.15 -4.55
N ARG A 22 -29.12 -37.53 -4.06
CA ARG A 22 -27.73 -37.87 -4.42
C ARG A 22 -26.78 -37.11 -3.49
N ARG A 23 -26.53 -37.71 -2.32
CA ARG A 23 -25.41 -37.34 -1.45
C ARG A 23 -24.09 -37.76 -2.09
N GLU A 24 -23.10 -36.91 -1.83
CA GLU A 24 -21.67 -37.13 -1.73
C GLU A 24 -21.20 -38.60 -1.66
N ARG A 25 -20.09 -38.88 -2.37
CA ARG A 25 -19.10 -39.87 -1.95
C ARG A 25 -17.86 -39.11 -1.49
N VAL A 26 -17.61 -39.11 -0.19
CA VAL A 26 -16.26 -39.00 0.38
C VAL A 26 -15.78 -40.43 0.59
N GLY A 27 -14.59 -40.75 0.07
CA GLY A 27 -13.87 -41.99 0.32
C GLY A 27 -12.51 -41.70 0.99
N PRO A 28 -11.93 -42.63 1.76
CA PRO A 28 -10.78 -42.37 2.62
C PRO A 28 -9.44 -42.64 1.91
N GLY A 29 -8.55 -41.64 1.91
CA GLY A 29 -7.11 -41.77 1.60
C GLY A 29 -6.70 -41.81 0.11
N GLY A 30 -5.72 -40.98 -0.27
CA GLY A 30 -4.88 -41.16 -1.47
C GLY A 30 -4.74 -39.94 -2.39
N ASP A 31 -3.56 -39.31 -2.36
CA ASP A 31 -2.79 -38.53 -3.36
C ASP A 31 -3.43 -37.68 -4.49
N PRO A 32 -2.79 -36.56 -4.88
CA PRO A 32 -3.24 -35.70 -5.98
C PRO A 32 -3.11 -36.40 -7.33
N VAL A 33 -4.21 -36.46 -8.08
CA VAL A 33 -4.24 -36.95 -9.46
C VAL A 33 -3.74 -35.86 -10.41
N ALA A 34 -2.73 -36.21 -11.22
CA ALA A 34 -2.15 -35.38 -12.28
C ALA A 34 -3.17 -35.00 -13.38
N PRO A 35 -2.97 -33.90 -14.13
CA PRO A 35 -3.88 -33.49 -15.18
C PRO A 35 -3.77 -34.44 -16.39
N GLY A 36 -4.87 -35.11 -16.71
CA GLY A 36 -5.00 -35.93 -17.92
C GLY A 36 -5.42 -35.08 -19.14
N GLU A 37 -4.85 -35.43 -20.29
CA GLU A 37 -5.10 -34.81 -21.60
C GLU A 37 -6.60 -34.83 -22.02
N PRO A 38 -7.08 -33.82 -22.78
CA PRO A 38 -8.45 -33.76 -23.24
C PRO A 38 -8.63 -34.55 -24.55
N ALA A 39 -9.60 -35.46 -24.59
CA ALA A 39 -10.09 -36.08 -25.81
C ALA A 39 -11.63 -35.94 -25.92
N GLY A 40 -12.11 -35.33 -27.01
CA GLY A 40 -13.48 -35.55 -27.53
C GLY A 40 -14.37 -34.31 -27.79
N ARG A 41 -14.33 -33.81 -29.04
CA ARG A 41 -15.30 -32.92 -29.75
C ARG A 41 -16.77 -33.47 -29.67
N SER A 42 -17.89 -32.81 -30.00
CA SER A 42 -18.40 -31.48 -30.41
C SER A 42 -19.94 -31.68 -30.55
N THR A 43 -20.78 -30.69 -30.23
CA THR A 43 -22.14 -30.52 -30.81
C THR A 43 -22.54 -29.05 -30.79
N ASP A 44 -22.38 -28.38 -31.92
CA ASP A 44 -22.65 -26.95 -32.17
C ASP A 44 -24.08 -26.73 -32.72
N PRO A 45 -24.65 -25.52 -32.57
CA PRO A 45 -25.37 -24.94 -33.69
C PRO A 45 -25.08 -23.42 -33.82
N ASP A 46 -24.05 -23.10 -34.60
CA ASP A 46 -23.90 -21.91 -35.43
C ASP A 46 -23.51 -20.58 -34.75
N ALA A 47 -22.22 -20.46 -34.43
CA ALA A 47 -21.34 -19.59 -35.23
C ALA A 47 -19.86 -19.95 -35.03
N VAL A 48 -19.21 -20.30 -36.15
CA VAL A 48 -17.78 -20.50 -36.35
C VAL A 48 -16.97 -19.47 -35.55
N PRO A 49 -15.92 -19.88 -34.80
CA PRO A 49 -15.02 -18.89 -34.19
C PRO A 49 -14.51 -17.99 -35.32
N PRO A 50 -14.50 -16.64 -35.17
CA PRO A 50 -13.96 -15.81 -36.23
C PRO A 50 -12.55 -16.32 -36.54
N ALA A 51 -12.24 -16.45 -37.84
CA ALA A 51 -10.87 -16.73 -38.24
C ALA A 51 -10.00 -15.64 -37.61
N GLY A 52 -9.13 -16.01 -36.66
CA GLY A 52 -8.36 -15.06 -35.88
C GLY A 52 -7.63 -15.70 -34.70
N ARG A 53 -6.73 -14.94 -34.09
CA ARG A 53 -5.94 -15.39 -32.94
C ARG A 53 -6.80 -15.39 -31.67
N THR A 54 -6.65 -16.40 -30.81
CA THR A 54 -7.37 -16.50 -29.53
C THR A 54 -6.49 -16.03 -28.37
N ASP A 55 -7.12 -15.70 -27.25
CA ASP A 55 -6.47 -15.39 -25.96
C ASP A 55 -5.43 -14.26 -26.07
N VAL A 56 -5.81 -13.20 -26.78
CA VAL A 56 -4.89 -12.17 -27.26
C VAL A 56 -4.61 -11.14 -26.16
N VAL A 57 -3.34 -11.09 -25.77
CA VAL A 57 -2.78 -10.13 -24.81
C VAL A 57 -1.62 -9.40 -25.47
N LEU A 58 -1.66 -8.07 -25.46
CA LEU A 58 -0.67 -7.22 -26.11
C LEU A 58 0.07 -6.38 -25.06
N ASP A 59 1.39 -6.53 -24.97
CA ASP A 59 2.23 -5.72 -24.07
C ASP A 59 2.47 -4.33 -24.67
N CYS A 60 2.02 -3.29 -23.97
CA CYS A 60 2.17 -1.90 -24.35
C CYS A 60 3.31 -1.19 -23.58
N GLY A 61 4.05 -1.91 -22.74
CA GLY A 61 5.13 -1.41 -21.89
C GLY A 61 4.66 -0.81 -20.58
N TRP A 62 3.59 0.00 -20.58
CA TRP A 62 2.95 0.51 -19.35
C TRP A 62 1.99 -0.50 -18.70
N GLY A 63 1.75 -1.62 -19.37
CA GLY A 63 0.79 -2.65 -19.00
C GLY A 63 0.31 -3.39 -20.25
N ARG A 64 -0.71 -4.23 -20.10
CA ARG A 64 -1.21 -5.10 -21.17
C ARG A 64 -2.63 -4.73 -21.59
N LEU A 65 -2.86 -4.74 -22.90
CA LEU A 65 -4.21 -4.76 -23.46
C LEU A 65 -4.68 -6.20 -23.58
N VAL A 66 -5.79 -6.52 -22.93
CA VAL A 66 -6.43 -7.84 -22.96
C VAL A 66 -7.69 -7.74 -23.82
N PHE A 67 -7.68 -8.40 -24.99
CA PHE A 67 -8.81 -8.37 -25.92
C PHE A 67 -9.83 -9.44 -25.55
N GLY A 68 -10.74 -9.11 -24.63
CA GLY A 68 -11.63 -10.07 -23.96
C GLY A 68 -12.56 -10.85 -24.89
N GLN A 69 -12.89 -10.33 -26.08
CA GLN A 69 -13.68 -11.04 -27.09
C GLN A 69 -12.95 -12.22 -27.74
N THR A 70 -11.61 -12.24 -27.66
CA THR A 70 -10.76 -13.30 -28.22
C THR A 70 -10.62 -14.50 -27.29
N PHE A 71 -11.03 -14.37 -26.03
CA PHE A 71 -11.04 -15.44 -25.04
C PHE A 71 -12.33 -16.23 -25.12
N ARG A 72 -12.21 -17.56 -24.98
CA ARG A 72 -13.37 -18.45 -24.98
C ARG A 72 -14.08 -18.46 -23.63
N ASP A 73 -13.32 -18.48 -22.55
CA ASP A 73 -13.83 -18.46 -21.17
C ASP A 73 -13.45 -17.13 -20.50
N PRO A 74 -14.42 -16.36 -19.96
CA PRO A 74 -14.13 -15.18 -19.14
C PRO A 74 -13.23 -15.44 -17.92
N ALA A 75 -13.15 -16.68 -17.43
CA ALA A 75 -12.24 -17.05 -16.34
C ALA A 75 -10.76 -16.87 -16.73
N ASP A 76 -10.41 -17.18 -17.99
CA ASP A 76 -9.04 -17.03 -18.49
C ASP A 76 -8.62 -15.55 -18.53
N VAL A 77 -9.56 -14.66 -18.85
CA VAL A 77 -9.35 -13.20 -18.77
C VAL A 77 -9.03 -12.77 -17.34
N ALA A 78 -9.74 -13.31 -16.35
CA ALA A 78 -9.47 -13.00 -14.95
C ALA A 78 -8.08 -13.46 -14.51
N ASP A 79 -7.63 -14.63 -14.95
CA ASP A 79 -6.30 -15.14 -14.62
C ASP A 79 -5.19 -14.29 -15.25
N VAL A 80 -5.40 -13.80 -16.48
CA VAL A 80 -4.49 -12.81 -17.09
C VAL A 80 -4.46 -11.53 -16.24
N LEU A 81 -5.61 -10.95 -15.89
CA LEU A 81 -5.65 -9.72 -15.09
C LEU A 81 -5.05 -9.91 -13.68
N ARG A 82 -5.19 -11.08 -13.07
CA ARG A 82 -4.53 -11.42 -11.79
C ARG A 82 -3.01 -11.47 -11.90
N SER A 83 -2.48 -11.82 -13.07
CA SER A 83 -1.04 -11.88 -13.33
C SER A 83 -0.41 -10.51 -13.62
N GLU A 84 -1.16 -9.41 -13.47
CA GLU A 84 -0.68 -8.04 -13.66
C GLU A 84 0.53 -7.77 -12.75
N ALA A 85 1.62 -7.31 -13.35
CA ALA A 85 2.85 -7.00 -12.63
C ALA A 85 2.69 -5.72 -11.78
N ALA A 86 3.41 -5.66 -10.65
CA ALA A 86 3.44 -4.46 -9.82
C ALA A 86 3.98 -3.27 -10.64
N GLY A 87 3.29 -2.13 -10.59
CA GLY A 87 3.66 -0.95 -11.38
C GLY A 87 3.09 -0.94 -12.81
N SER A 88 2.52 -2.04 -13.29
CA SER A 88 1.86 -2.13 -14.60
C SER A 88 0.35 -1.89 -14.50
N ARG A 89 -0.26 -1.51 -15.62
CA ARG A 89 -1.69 -1.23 -15.68
C ARG A 89 -2.36 -1.96 -16.84
N ASP A 90 -2.99 -3.09 -16.55
CA ASP A 90 -3.70 -3.86 -17.55
C ASP A 90 -5.11 -3.31 -17.80
N ILE A 91 -5.55 -3.42 -19.05
CA ILE A 91 -6.89 -3.01 -19.48
C ILE A 91 -7.49 -4.13 -20.32
N CYS A 92 -8.58 -4.72 -19.83
CA CYS A 92 -9.42 -5.59 -20.63
C CYS A 92 -10.49 -4.78 -21.36
N ILE A 93 -10.58 -4.91 -22.68
CA ILE A 93 -11.60 -4.26 -23.51
C ILE A 93 -12.32 -5.29 -24.38
N TYR A 94 -13.54 -4.95 -24.84
CA TYR A 94 -14.40 -5.81 -25.67
C TYR A 94 -14.80 -7.15 -25.04
N LEU A 95 -14.68 -7.29 -23.73
CA LEU A 95 -15.24 -8.45 -23.03
C LEU A 95 -16.76 -8.49 -23.26
N ARG A 96 -17.29 -9.66 -23.64
CA ARG A 96 -18.71 -9.81 -24.05
C ARG A 96 -19.68 -9.45 -22.93
N ASP A 97 -19.45 -10.02 -21.74
CA ASP A 97 -20.32 -9.86 -20.57
C ASP A 97 -19.52 -9.35 -19.35
N PRO A 98 -19.02 -8.10 -19.37
CA PRO A 98 -18.09 -7.61 -18.36
C PRO A 98 -18.73 -7.56 -16.97
N HIS A 99 -20.01 -7.21 -16.91
CA HIS A 99 -20.80 -7.20 -15.67
C HIS A 99 -20.93 -8.58 -15.03
N VAL A 100 -20.96 -9.66 -15.82
CA VAL A 100 -21.02 -11.04 -15.30
C VAL A 100 -19.68 -11.40 -14.65
N LEU A 101 -18.56 -11.13 -15.33
CA LEU A 101 -17.22 -11.38 -14.78
C LEU A 101 -17.00 -10.59 -13.48
N VAL A 102 -17.26 -9.28 -13.52
CA VAL A 102 -17.06 -8.39 -12.37
C VAL A 102 -17.98 -8.76 -11.21
N SER A 103 -19.23 -9.16 -11.44
CA SER A 103 -20.12 -9.58 -10.35
C SER A 103 -19.60 -10.79 -9.55
N ARG A 104 -18.85 -11.69 -10.21
CA ARG A 104 -18.26 -12.88 -9.59
C ARG A 104 -16.94 -12.58 -8.89
N LEU A 105 -16.20 -11.59 -9.39
CA LEU A 105 -14.86 -11.20 -8.91
C LEU A 105 -14.83 -9.74 -8.44
N HIS A 106 -15.90 -9.29 -7.78
CA HIS A 106 -16.10 -7.87 -7.44
C HIS A 106 -15.06 -7.33 -6.45
N ASP A 107 -14.43 -8.21 -5.66
CA ASP A 107 -13.33 -7.84 -4.75
C ASP A 107 -12.00 -7.63 -5.49
N GLU A 108 -11.87 -8.17 -6.72
CA GLU A 108 -10.62 -8.15 -7.50
C GLU A 108 -10.70 -7.23 -8.72
N LEU A 109 -11.86 -7.15 -9.36
CA LEU A 109 -12.08 -6.46 -10.63
C LEU A 109 -13.16 -5.38 -10.50
N PHE A 110 -13.11 -4.39 -11.38
CA PHE A 110 -14.16 -3.39 -11.50
C PHE A 110 -14.38 -3.00 -12.97
N ILE A 111 -15.58 -2.49 -13.27
CA ILE A 111 -15.86 -1.83 -14.55
C ILE A 111 -15.25 -0.44 -14.46
N ASP A 112 -14.31 -0.16 -15.34
CA ASP A 112 -13.63 1.14 -15.44
C ASP A 112 -14.68 2.25 -15.68
N PRO A 113 -14.65 3.38 -14.96
CA PRO A 113 -15.59 4.48 -15.14
C PRO A 113 -15.26 5.31 -16.40
N SER A 114 -14.91 4.64 -17.50
CA SER A 114 -14.70 5.23 -18.81
C SER A 114 -15.86 4.97 -19.75
N LEU A 115 -15.99 5.87 -20.71
CA LEU A 115 -16.90 5.77 -21.83
C LEU A 115 -16.08 5.38 -23.06
N THR A 116 -16.58 4.42 -23.83
CA THR A 116 -15.96 4.05 -25.11
C THR A 116 -16.62 4.82 -26.25
N TYR A 117 -15.81 5.40 -27.12
CA TYR A 117 -16.23 6.18 -28.28
C TYR A 117 -15.62 5.58 -29.55
N ARG A 118 -16.36 5.61 -30.65
CA ARG A 118 -15.98 5.09 -31.97
C ARG A 118 -16.00 6.18 -33.01
N LEU A 119 -14.94 6.29 -33.80
CA LEU A 119 -14.91 7.08 -35.03
C LEU A 119 -14.99 6.14 -36.24
N PRO A 120 -16.02 6.24 -37.08
CA PRO A 120 -16.05 5.53 -38.35
C PRO A 120 -15.00 6.12 -39.30
N LEU A 121 -14.21 5.25 -39.94
CA LEU A 121 -13.14 5.61 -40.88
C LEU A 121 -13.51 5.28 -42.33
N SER A 122 -14.50 4.41 -42.55
CA SER A 122 -15.05 4.07 -43.86
C SER A 122 -16.46 4.65 -44.04
N PRO A 123 -16.78 5.24 -45.21
CA PRO A 123 -18.12 5.75 -45.52
C PRO A 123 -19.21 4.66 -45.59
N ASP A 124 -18.84 3.39 -45.76
CA ASP A 124 -19.77 2.26 -45.81
C ASP A 124 -20.08 1.65 -44.43
N ALA A 125 -19.43 2.11 -43.36
CA ALA A 125 -19.72 1.67 -42.00
C ALA A 125 -21.08 2.23 -41.57
N ALA A 126 -22.08 1.36 -41.40
CA ALA A 126 -23.42 1.76 -41.02
C ALA A 126 -23.40 2.67 -39.77
N PRO A 127 -24.01 3.86 -39.80
CA PRO A 127 -24.12 4.68 -38.61
C PRO A 127 -24.93 3.91 -37.57
N GLY A 128 -24.37 3.74 -36.37
CA GLY A 128 -25.15 3.46 -35.17
C GLY A 128 -26.23 4.55 -35.00
N PRO A 129 -27.20 4.37 -34.08
CA PRO A 129 -28.37 5.24 -33.99
C PRO A 129 -27.95 6.71 -33.86
N GLY A 130 -28.14 7.43 -34.98
CA GLY A 130 -28.05 8.87 -35.27
C GLY A 130 -27.19 9.78 -34.38
N PRO A 131 -26.40 10.70 -34.97
CA PRO A 131 -25.85 11.82 -34.20
C PRO A 131 -26.99 12.66 -33.60
N ILE A 132 -26.99 12.81 -32.27
CA ILE A 132 -27.73 13.89 -31.61
C ILE A 132 -26.91 15.16 -31.84
N GLY A 133 -27.21 15.86 -32.94
CA GLY A 133 -26.87 17.26 -33.14
C GLY A 133 -25.46 17.54 -33.70
N GLY A 134 -25.43 18.02 -34.94
CA GLY A 134 -24.29 18.75 -35.50
C GLY A 134 -23.92 18.24 -36.89
N GLU A 135 -24.06 19.09 -37.89
CA GLU A 135 -23.42 18.89 -39.20
C GLU A 135 -21.91 18.67 -39.02
N PRO A 136 -21.25 17.87 -39.87
CA PRO A 136 -19.80 17.73 -39.84
C PRO A 136 -19.19 19.10 -40.11
N ALA A 137 -18.53 19.68 -39.09
CA ALA A 137 -17.83 20.94 -39.25
C ALA A 137 -16.72 20.74 -40.29
N ALA A 138 -16.85 21.48 -41.38
CA ALA A 138 -15.89 21.56 -42.47
C ALA A 138 -14.62 22.33 -42.06
N ASP A 139 -13.96 21.90 -40.99
CA ASP A 139 -12.60 22.31 -40.65
C ASP A 139 -11.68 21.12 -40.91
N GLY A 140 -11.27 21.00 -42.18
CA GLY A 140 -10.17 20.12 -42.59
C GLY A 140 -8.94 20.39 -41.73
N GLY A 141 -8.21 19.31 -41.41
CA GLY A 141 -7.11 19.27 -40.46
C GLY A 141 -6.33 20.57 -40.36
N ALA A 142 -6.39 21.19 -39.18
CA ALA A 142 -5.60 22.37 -38.88
C ALA A 142 -4.12 21.95 -38.97
N ASP A 143 -3.49 22.28 -40.08
CA ASP A 143 -2.05 22.24 -40.28
C ASP A 143 -1.46 23.25 -39.28
N LEU A 144 -1.15 22.77 -38.07
CA LEU A 144 -0.68 23.61 -36.97
C LEU A 144 0.74 24.08 -37.33
N PRO A 145 0.95 25.39 -37.58
CA PRO A 145 2.22 25.87 -38.09
C PRO A 145 3.38 25.49 -37.17
N GLY A 146 4.33 24.72 -37.70
CA GLY A 146 5.51 24.27 -36.96
C GLY A 146 5.31 23.02 -36.09
N LEU A 147 4.15 22.36 -36.13
CA LEU A 147 3.95 21.05 -35.50
C LEU A 147 4.00 19.95 -36.55
N ARG A 148 4.84 18.93 -36.35
CA ARG A 148 4.96 17.79 -37.24
C ARG A 148 4.61 16.51 -36.50
N VAL A 149 3.60 15.78 -36.98
CA VAL A 149 3.29 14.44 -36.46
C VAL A 149 4.06 13.40 -37.27
N ARG A 150 4.73 12.47 -36.59
CA ARG A 150 5.48 11.37 -37.21
C ARG A 150 5.51 10.14 -36.32
N GLN A 151 6.03 9.02 -36.85
CA GLN A 151 6.23 7.81 -36.06
C GLN A 151 7.38 7.99 -35.04
N LEU A 152 7.26 7.33 -33.89
CA LEU A 152 8.34 7.14 -32.92
C LEU A 152 9.47 6.33 -33.58
N ARG A 153 10.72 6.80 -33.47
CA ARG A 153 11.85 6.21 -34.22
C ARG A 153 12.83 5.44 -33.34
N ASP A 154 13.18 6.01 -32.19
CA ASP A 154 14.33 5.57 -31.42
C ASP A 154 14.13 5.78 -29.91
N ALA A 155 15.16 5.42 -29.15
CA ALA A 155 15.17 5.53 -27.70
C ALA A 155 14.97 6.97 -27.21
N ALA A 156 15.46 7.99 -27.94
CA ALA A 156 15.33 9.38 -27.53
C ALA A 156 13.88 9.87 -27.66
N ASP A 157 13.17 9.46 -28.72
CA ASP A 157 11.74 9.72 -28.84
C ASP A 157 10.96 9.02 -27.71
N ALA A 158 11.29 7.76 -27.39
CA ALA A 158 10.64 6.99 -26.33
C ALA A 158 10.90 7.58 -24.92
N ASP A 159 12.11 8.06 -24.65
CA ASP A 159 12.43 8.82 -23.43
C ASP A 159 11.60 10.10 -23.33
N ALA A 160 11.45 10.83 -24.44
CA ALA A 160 10.62 12.03 -24.47
C ALA A 160 9.13 11.72 -24.24
N VAL A 161 8.64 10.58 -24.75
CA VAL A 161 7.30 10.07 -24.45
C VAL A 161 7.14 9.78 -22.96
N ASN A 162 8.10 9.07 -22.36
CA ASN A 162 8.07 8.78 -20.93
C ASN A 162 8.13 10.04 -20.05
N ARG A 163 8.86 11.07 -20.49
CA ARG A 163 8.85 12.38 -19.83
C ARG A 163 7.44 12.98 -19.78
N ILE A 164 6.70 12.91 -20.89
CA ILE A 164 5.31 13.41 -20.97
C ILE A 164 4.37 12.52 -20.13
N TYR A 165 4.56 11.20 -20.14
CA TYR A 165 3.79 10.29 -19.28
C TYR A 165 3.99 10.63 -17.80
N ALA A 166 5.24 10.75 -17.36
CA ALA A 166 5.57 11.08 -15.98
C ALA A 166 5.03 12.45 -15.56
N SER A 167 5.15 13.49 -16.40
CA SER A 167 4.64 14.83 -16.08
C SER A 167 3.12 14.86 -15.94
N ASN A 168 2.42 13.93 -16.60
CA ASN A 168 0.96 13.83 -16.61
C ASN A 168 0.43 12.75 -15.64
N GLY A 169 1.29 12.19 -14.79
CA GLY A 169 0.91 11.16 -13.80
C GLY A 169 0.49 9.83 -14.42
N MET A 170 0.96 9.53 -15.63
CA MET A 170 0.72 8.26 -16.32
C MET A 170 1.84 7.25 -16.00
N VAL A 171 1.52 5.96 -16.09
CA VAL A 171 2.51 4.88 -15.96
C VAL A 171 3.47 4.94 -17.16
N THR A 172 4.77 4.96 -16.88
CA THR A 172 5.82 4.96 -17.90
C THR A 172 6.07 3.55 -18.43
N ALA A 173 6.72 3.45 -19.59
CA ALA A 173 7.02 2.18 -20.24
C ALA A 173 8.54 1.99 -20.42
N PRO A 174 9.08 0.77 -20.39
CA PRO A 174 10.46 0.53 -20.78
C PRO A 174 10.74 1.04 -22.20
N VAL A 175 11.85 1.75 -22.36
CA VAL A 175 12.23 2.44 -23.61
C VAL A 175 12.39 1.46 -24.77
N ASP A 176 13.02 0.32 -24.50
CA ASP A 176 13.22 -0.77 -25.44
C ASP A 176 11.89 -1.38 -25.91
N VAL A 177 10.91 -1.53 -25.02
CA VAL A 177 9.57 -2.02 -25.35
C VAL A 177 8.83 -1.03 -26.26
N LEU A 178 8.86 0.27 -25.97
CA LEU A 178 8.23 1.28 -26.82
C LEU A 178 8.83 1.30 -28.23
N VAL A 179 10.16 1.25 -28.34
CA VAL A 179 10.87 1.23 -29.62
C VAL A 179 10.57 -0.06 -30.39
N ALA A 180 10.59 -1.21 -29.72
CA ALA A 180 10.26 -2.50 -30.33
C ALA A 180 8.83 -2.52 -30.85
N ASN A 181 7.87 -2.06 -30.04
CA ASN A 181 6.47 -1.99 -30.44
C ASN A 181 6.27 -1.06 -31.64
N ALA A 182 6.90 0.13 -31.65
CA ALA A 182 6.84 1.08 -32.75
C ALA A 182 7.40 0.54 -34.09
N ALA A 183 8.22 -0.52 -34.06
CA ALA A 183 8.74 -1.18 -35.25
C ALA A 183 7.80 -2.25 -35.84
N THR A 184 6.67 -2.55 -35.18
CA THR A 184 5.70 -3.56 -35.63
C THR A 184 4.55 -2.93 -36.42
N PRO A 185 3.88 -3.70 -37.30
CA PRO A 185 2.66 -3.22 -37.96
C PRO A 185 1.47 -3.09 -36.99
N SER A 186 1.49 -3.83 -35.88
CA SER A 186 0.42 -3.84 -34.87
C SER A 186 0.24 -2.50 -34.14
N PHE A 187 1.31 -1.72 -34.00
CA PHE A 187 1.27 -0.42 -33.33
C PHE A 187 1.48 0.75 -34.31
N LEU A 188 0.75 1.83 -34.09
CA LEU A 188 1.01 3.14 -34.68
C LEU A 188 1.38 4.10 -33.55
N HIS A 189 2.64 4.07 -33.11
CA HIS A 189 3.18 5.04 -32.16
C HIS A 189 3.53 6.34 -32.87
N LEU A 190 2.71 7.37 -32.69
CA LEU A 190 2.95 8.69 -33.28
C LEU A 190 3.35 9.68 -32.19
N VAL A 191 4.29 10.55 -32.55
CA VAL A 191 4.77 11.67 -31.72
C VAL A 191 4.55 12.98 -32.46
N ALA A 192 4.22 14.02 -31.71
CA ALA A 192 4.14 15.40 -32.20
C ALA A 192 5.46 16.12 -31.87
N GLU A 193 6.19 16.50 -32.91
CA GLU A 193 7.44 17.23 -32.84
C GLU A 193 7.18 18.72 -33.11
N SER A 194 7.66 19.59 -32.20
CA SER A 194 7.56 21.04 -32.33
C SER A 194 8.57 21.59 -33.35
N ALA A 195 8.48 22.88 -33.66
CA ALA A 195 9.39 23.57 -34.57
C ALA A 195 10.85 23.57 -34.07
N THR A 196 11.07 23.37 -32.77
CA THR A 196 12.40 23.26 -32.15
C THR A 196 12.95 21.84 -32.14
N GLY A 197 12.19 20.85 -32.64
CA GLY A 197 12.54 19.43 -32.64
C GLY A 197 12.18 18.70 -31.34
N GLU A 198 11.48 19.35 -30.41
CA GLU A 198 11.08 18.75 -29.14
C GLU A 198 9.79 17.93 -29.30
N ILE A 199 9.74 16.75 -28.69
CA ILE A 199 8.51 15.96 -28.61
C ILE A 199 7.60 16.55 -27.55
N VAL A 200 6.42 16.99 -27.98
CA VAL A 200 5.41 17.68 -27.16
C VAL A 200 4.09 16.93 -27.08
N GLY A 201 3.96 15.77 -27.73
CA GLY A 201 2.78 14.93 -27.61
C GLY A 201 2.96 13.55 -28.21
N THR A 202 2.06 12.64 -27.86
CA THR A 202 2.10 11.24 -28.30
C THR A 202 0.70 10.64 -28.38
N ILE A 203 0.51 9.68 -29.28
CA ILE A 203 -0.68 8.83 -29.39
C ILE A 203 -0.24 7.42 -29.82
N THR A 204 -0.91 6.39 -29.30
CA THR A 204 -0.67 4.99 -29.65
C THR A 204 -1.90 4.40 -30.32
N GLY A 205 -1.82 4.09 -31.61
CA GLY A 205 -2.82 3.24 -32.28
C GLY A 205 -2.47 1.76 -32.16
N VAL A 206 -3.49 0.91 -32.08
CA VAL A 206 -3.38 -0.55 -32.15
C VAL A 206 -4.31 -1.04 -33.25
N ASP A 207 -3.71 -1.68 -34.27
CA ASP A 207 -4.40 -2.21 -35.45
C ASP A 207 -4.91 -3.62 -35.15
N HIS A 208 -6.24 -3.77 -35.02
CA HIS A 208 -6.83 -5.03 -34.54
C HIS A 208 -6.69 -6.17 -35.54
N VAL A 209 -6.63 -5.87 -36.84
CA VAL A 209 -6.41 -6.88 -37.87
C VAL A 209 -5.00 -7.45 -37.78
N GLU A 210 -3.99 -6.61 -37.57
CA GLU A 210 -2.61 -7.07 -37.38
C GLU A 210 -2.42 -7.86 -36.08
N VAL A 211 -3.17 -7.50 -35.03
CA VAL A 211 -3.06 -8.14 -33.72
C VAL A 211 -3.78 -9.49 -33.70
N PHE A 212 -5.02 -9.56 -34.18
CA PHE A 212 -5.85 -10.76 -34.01
C PHE A 212 -6.75 -11.13 -35.19
N ASP A 213 -6.54 -10.55 -36.38
CA ASP A 213 -7.37 -10.76 -37.58
C ASP A 213 -8.83 -10.37 -37.35
N ASP A 214 -9.03 -9.16 -36.82
CA ASP A 214 -10.34 -8.65 -36.43
C ASP A 214 -11.37 -8.71 -37.57
N PRO A 215 -12.47 -9.49 -37.41
CA PRO A 215 -13.52 -9.58 -38.43
C PRO A 215 -14.26 -8.25 -38.63
N ASP A 216 -14.27 -7.37 -37.63
CA ASP A 216 -14.89 -6.05 -37.72
C ASP A 216 -13.95 -5.01 -38.37
N ASN A 217 -12.71 -5.42 -38.71
CA ASN A 217 -11.68 -4.61 -39.36
C ASN A 217 -11.42 -3.28 -38.63
N GLY A 218 -11.36 -3.34 -37.30
CA GLY A 218 -11.24 -2.21 -36.40
C GLY A 218 -9.81 -1.84 -36.02
N ALA A 219 -9.73 -0.80 -35.19
CA ALA A 219 -8.55 -0.37 -34.47
C ALA A 219 -8.95 0.29 -33.15
N SER A 220 -7.99 0.51 -32.26
CA SER A 220 -8.17 1.29 -31.04
C SER A 220 -7.01 2.24 -30.82
N LEU A 221 -7.26 3.38 -30.19
CA LEU A 221 -6.22 4.33 -29.77
C LEU A 221 -6.10 4.39 -28.24
N TRP A 222 -4.87 4.64 -27.80
CA TRP A 222 -4.45 4.63 -26.40
C TRP A 222 -3.41 5.73 -26.18
N CYS A 223 -3.24 6.13 -24.92
CA CYS A 223 -2.21 7.06 -24.47
C CYS A 223 -2.08 8.36 -25.28
N LEU A 224 -3.21 8.93 -25.74
CA LEU A 224 -3.24 10.28 -26.30
C LEU A 224 -2.97 11.29 -25.18
N THR A 225 -1.80 11.94 -25.24
CA THR A 225 -1.38 12.90 -24.23
C THR A 225 -0.38 13.90 -24.80
N VAL A 226 -0.31 15.08 -24.18
CA VAL A 226 0.54 16.19 -24.62
C VAL A 226 1.28 16.79 -23.43
N ASP A 227 2.40 17.44 -23.68
CA ASP A 227 3.05 18.29 -22.69
C ASP A 227 2.20 19.55 -22.50
N PHE A 228 1.44 19.64 -21.41
CA PHE A 228 0.52 20.76 -21.16
C PHE A 228 1.21 22.12 -21.03
N ASN A 229 2.53 22.16 -20.82
CA ASN A 229 3.28 23.40 -20.70
C ASN A 229 3.84 23.89 -22.04
N HIS A 230 4.18 22.96 -22.93
CA HIS A 230 4.92 23.27 -24.17
C HIS A 230 4.14 22.98 -25.46
N ALA A 231 3.13 22.12 -25.41
CA ALA A 231 2.37 21.73 -26.60
C ALA A 231 1.42 22.86 -27.05
N PRO A 232 1.45 23.25 -28.34
CA PRO A 232 0.47 24.17 -28.89
C PRO A 232 -0.97 23.63 -28.71
N PRO A 233 -1.97 24.50 -28.45
CA PRO A 233 -3.37 24.11 -28.49
C PRO A 233 -3.74 23.42 -29.80
N GLY A 234 -4.45 22.30 -29.73
CA GLY A 234 -4.80 21.49 -30.89
C GLY A 234 -3.82 20.34 -31.20
N THR A 235 -2.68 20.22 -30.51
CA THR A 235 -1.72 19.12 -30.70
C THR A 235 -2.38 17.74 -30.59
N GLY A 236 -3.25 17.54 -29.59
CA GLY A 236 -3.98 16.27 -29.44
C GLY A 236 -4.94 15.96 -30.60
N GLN A 237 -5.58 16.99 -31.17
CA GLN A 237 -6.42 16.84 -32.35
C GLN A 237 -5.58 16.46 -33.57
N ALA A 238 -4.42 17.10 -33.78
CA ALA A 238 -3.52 16.78 -34.89
C ALA A 238 -3.00 15.33 -34.81
N LEU A 239 -2.62 14.86 -33.62
CA LEU A 239 -2.21 13.47 -33.38
C LEU A 239 -3.34 12.48 -33.74
N LEU A 240 -4.56 12.78 -33.31
CA LEU A 240 -5.72 11.93 -33.59
C LEU A 240 -6.04 11.92 -35.08
N THR A 241 -6.08 13.08 -35.74
CA THR A 241 -6.37 13.19 -37.18
C THR A 241 -5.34 12.44 -38.02
N GLU A 242 -4.05 12.56 -37.70
CA GLU A 242 -3.00 11.79 -38.38
C GLU A 242 -3.13 10.28 -38.15
N LEU A 243 -3.45 9.86 -36.91
CA LEU A 243 -3.68 8.44 -36.64
C LEU A 243 -4.87 7.91 -37.44
N ALA A 244 -5.99 8.64 -37.46
CA ALA A 244 -7.18 8.28 -38.22
C ALA A 244 -6.87 8.17 -39.72
N ALA A 245 -6.15 9.14 -40.29
CA ALA A 245 -5.75 9.12 -41.70
C ALA A 245 -4.92 7.87 -42.04
N ARG A 246 -3.92 7.52 -41.21
CA ARG A 246 -3.11 6.31 -41.43
C ARG A 246 -3.90 5.01 -41.32
N LEU A 247 -4.89 4.96 -40.43
CA LEU A 247 -5.78 3.80 -40.30
C LEU A 247 -6.76 3.69 -41.48
N THR A 248 -7.26 4.83 -41.99
CA THR A 248 -8.03 4.88 -43.24
C THR A 248 -7.20 4.40 -44.42
N ASP A 249 -5.93 4.81 -44.55
CA ASP A 249 -5.02 4.34 -45.59
C ASP A 249 -4.75 2.83 -45.50
N ARG A 250 -4.79 2.26 -44.29
CA ARG A 250 -4.75 0.81 -44.04
C ARG A 250 -6.09 0.11 -44.28
N GLY A 251 -7.12 0.83 -44.68
CA GLY A 251 -8.44 0.30 -44.98
C GLY A 251 -9.25 -0.13 -43.76
N ARG A 252 -8.97 0.42 -42.56
CA ARG A 252 -9.71 0.10 -41.34
C ARG A 252 -11.10 0.74 -41.32
N ALA A 253 -12.05 0.06 -40.71
CA ALA A 253 -13.46 0.46 -40.68
C ALA A 253 -13.74 1.53 -39.62
N PHE A 254 -13.09 1.45 -38.46
CA PHE A 254 -13.28 2.39 -37.35
C PHE A 254 -12.05 2.43 -36.44
N VAL A 255 -12.00 3.42 -35.55
CA VAL A 255 -11.09 3.46 -34.40
C VAL A 255 -11.86 3.76 -33.12
N ASP A 256 -11.64 2.94 -32.09
CA ASP A 256 -12.22 3.12 -30.76
C ASP A 256 -11.25 3.79 -29.79
N LEU A 257 -11.79 4.46 -28.77
CA LEU A 257 -11.05 4.96 -27.62
C LEU A 257 -11.86 4.81 -26.35
N SER A 258 -11.20 4.70 -25.21
CA SER A 258 -11.84 4.89 -23.90
C SER A 258 -11.39 6.20 -23.26
N VAL A 259 -12.34 6.90 -22.62
CA VAL A 259 -12.10 8.17 -21.93
C VAL A 259 -12.84 8.17 -20.60
N LEU A 260 -12.21 8.64 -19.53
CA LEU A 260 -12.87 8.75 -18.23
C LEU A 260 -14.15 9.61 -18.33
N ALA A 261 -15.23 9.17 -17.69
CA ALA A 261 -16.52 9.84 -17.77
C ALA A 261 -16.50 11.28 -17.23
N GLU A 262 -15.53 11.62 -16.39
CA GLU A 262 -15.34 12.94 -15.80
C GLU A 262 -14.51 13.89 -16.69
N ASN A 263 -13.93 13.40 -17.80
CA ASN A 263 -13.10 14.22 -18.69
C ASN A 263 -13.96 14.92 -19.77
N ASP A 264 -14.79 15.86 -19.33
CA ASP A 264 -15.70 16.62 -20.21
C ASP A 264 -14.96 17.31 -21.38
N GLY A 265 -13.72 17.75 -21.15
CA GLY A 265 -12.90 18.41 -22.16
C GLY A 265 -12.55 17.48 -23.33
N ALA A 266 -12.09 16.27 -23.02
CA ALA A 266 -11.79 15.25 -24.03
C ALA A 266 -13.06 14.73 -24.71
N ILE A 267 -14.14 14.50 -23.95
CA ILE A 267 -15.43 14.07 -24.50
C ILE A 267 -15.93 15.06 -25.57
N ARG A 268 -15.95 16.37 -25.26
CA ARG A 268 -16.33 17.41 -26.24
C ARG A 268 -15.39 17.48 -27.45
N LEU A 269 -14.12 17.14 -27.29
CA LEU A 269 -13.19 17.05 -28.42
C LEU A 269 -13.58 15.89 -29.34
N TYR A 270 -13.79 14.70 -28.78
CA TYR A 270 -14.13 13.51 -29.56
C TYR A 270 -15.47 13.64 -30.27
N GLU A 271 -16.50 14.15 -29.60
CA GLU A 271 -17.82 14.38 -30.21
C GLU A 271 -17.75 15.35 -31.38
N ARG A 272 -16.98 16.45 -31.27
CA ARG A 272 -16.76 17.39 -32.38
C ARG A 272 -16.01 16.75 -33.56
N LEU A 273 -15.16 15.77 -33.29
CA LEU A 273 -14.41 15.03 -34.32
C LEU A 273 -15.22 13.89 -34.95
N GLY A 274 -16.50 13.75 -34.58
CA GLY A 274 -17.40 12.75 -35.16
C GLY A 274 -17.38 11.39 -34.47
N PHE A 275 -16.76 11.28 -33.29
CA PHE A 275 -16.89 10.07 -32.49
C PHE A 275 -18.30 9.95 -31.91
N TYR A 276 -18.83 8.74 -31.86
CA TYR A 276 -20.08 8.41 -31.15
C TYR A 276 -19.84 7.36 -30.08
N ARG A 277 -20.64 7.40 -29.02
CA ARG A 277 -20.50 6.48 -27.88
C ARG A 277 -20.95 5.06 -28.24
N THR A 278 -20.20 4.06 -27.78
CA THR A 278 -20.55 2.64 -27.87
C THR A 278 -20.87 2.05 -26.50
N ALA A 279 -21.39 0.82 -26.48
CA ALA A 279 -21.69 0.07 -25.25
C ALA A 279 -20.49 -0.72 -24.72
N THR A 280 -19.32 -0.63 -25.37
CA THR A 280 -18.11 -1.32 -24.94
C THR A 280 -17.64 -0.75 -23.61
N LEU A 281 -17.35 -1.64 -22.65
CA LEU A 281 -16.83 -1.29 -21.33
C LEU A 281 -15.42 -1.86 -21.17
N CYS A 282 -14.60 -1.17 -20.38
CA CYS A 282 -13.31 -1.69 -19.95
C CYS A 282 -13.43 -2.34 -18.57
N VAL A 283 -12.69 -3.43 -18.35
CA VAL A 283 -12.54 -4.08 -17.04
C VAL A 283 -11.08 -3.98 -16.63
N LYS A 284 -10.84 -3.60 -15.38
CA LYS A 284 -9.50 -3.45 -14.80
C LYS A 284 -9.43 -4.13 -13.44
N ARG A 285 -8.21 -4.43 -13.00
CA ARG A 285 -7.94 -4.95 -11.66
C ARG A 285 -7.95 -3.82 -10.63
N LYS A 286 -8.52 -4.10 -9.47
CA LYS A 286 -8.40 -3.26 -8.27
C LYS A 286 -6.96 -3.36 -7.76
N ASN A 287 -6.21 -2.28 -7.92
CA ASN A 287 -4.80 -2.17 -7.55
C ASN A 287 -4.50 -0.71 -7.14
N PRO A 288 -3.32 -0.39 -6.57
CA PRO A 288 -2.98 0.98 -6.17
C PRO A 288 -3.04 2.01 -7.30
N ILE A 289 -2.68 1.61 -8.53
CA ILE A 289 -2.67 2.51 -9.70
C ILE A 289 -4.09 2.94 -10.09
N ASN A 290 -5.05 2.02 -9.97
CA ASN A 290 -6.46 2.22 -10.30
C ASN A 290 -7.28 2.69 -9.11
N GLU A 291 -6.68 2.86 -7.93
CA GLU A 291 -7.35 3.12 -6.65
C GLU A 291 -8.40 4.24 -6.76
N ARG A 292 -8.01 5.36 -7.39
CA ARG A 292 -8.86 6.53 -7.61
C ARG A 292 -10.10 6.28 -8.48
N LEU A 293 -10.14 5.17 -9.21
CA LEU A 293 -11.22 4.85 -10.15
C LEU A 293 -12.27 3.90 -9.58
N PHE A 294 -11.92 3.12 -8.55
CA PHE A 294 -12.84 2.16 -7.93
C PHE A 294 -13.15 2.45 -6.48
N LEU A 295 -12.33 3.27 -5.82
CA LEU A 295 -12.72 3.85 -4.54
C LEU A 295 -13.65 5.03 -4.77
N PRO A 296 -14.69 5.17 -3.94
CA PRO A 296 -15.37 6.46 -3.84
C PRO A 296 -14.34 7.53 -3.44
N SER A 297 -14.68 8.80 -3.62
CA SER A 297 -13.96 9.94 -3.05
C SER A 297 -13.43 9.60 -1.65
N LEU A 298 -12.21 10.05 -1.33
CA LEU A 298 -11.59 9.82 -0.01
C LEU A 298 -12.63 10.00 1.10
N PRO A 299 -12.69 9.08 2.10
CA PRO A 299 -13.71 9.16 3.12
C PRO A 299 -13.61 10.50 3.85
N ALA A 300 -14.77 11.08 4.20
CA ALA A 300 -14.79 12.33 4.95
C ALA A 300 -13.93 12.21 6.22
N GLY A 301 -13.07 13.20 6.48
CA GLY A 301 -12.11 13.19 7.59
C GLY A 301 -10.78 12.50 7.30
N TYR A 302 -10.58 11.90 6.11
CA TYR A 302 -9.31 11.26 5.75
C TYR A 302 -8.11 12.21 5.82
N ASP A 303 -8.24 13.43 5.30
CA ASP A 303 -7.14 14.42 5.26
C ASP A 303 -6.69 14.87 6.65
N GLU A 304 -7.54 14.67 7.66
CA GLU A 304 -7.31 15.00 9.07
C GLU A 304 -6.66 13.85 9.86
N LEU A 305 -6.56 12.65 9.27
CA LEU A 305 -5.95 11.50 9.93
C LEU A 305 -4.49 11.74 10.26
N ASN A 306 -4.07 11.29 11.45
CA ASN A 306 -2.66 11.19 11.78
C ASN A 306 -1.94 10.14 10.90
N PRO A 307 -0.60 10.18 10.76
CA PRO A 307 0.13 9.26 9.89
C PRO A 307 -0.07 7.78 10.23
N TYR A 308 -0.26 7.45 11.52
CA TYR A 308 -0.44 6.07 12.00
C TYR A 308 -1.79 5.48 11.58
N ALA A 309 -2.86 6.27 11.57
CA ALA A 309 -4.15 5.84 11.06
C ALA A 309 -4.20 5.87 9.53
N ARG A 310 -3.56 6.86 8.90
CA ARG A 310 -3.55 7.03 7.44
C ARG A 310 -2.94 5.82 6.72
N ILE A 311 -1.80 5.31 7.20
CA ILE A 311 -1.16 4.13 6.58
C ILE A 311 -2.06 2.88 6.60
N VAL A 312 -2.89 2.72 7.65
CA VAL A 312 -3.88 1.64 7.75
C VAL A 312 -5.03 1.88 6.77
N ALA A 313 -5.53 3.11 6.68
CA ALA A 313 -6.58 3.49 5.75
C ALA A 313 -6.16 3.27 4.29
N ASP A 314 -4.96 3.70 3.93
CA ASP A 314 -4.40 3.56 2.57
C ASP A 314 -4.27 2.10 2.17
N GLU A 315 -3.73 1.26 3.05
CA GLU A 315 -3.60 -0.17 2.76
C GLU A 315 -4.96 -0.87 2.67
N ALA A 316 -5.91 -0.51 3.53
CA ALA A 316 -7.26 -1.05 3.47
C ALA A 316 -7.96 -0.67 2.15
N MET A 317 -7.90 0.61 1.79
CA MET A 317 -8.44 1.18 0.55
C MET A 317 -7.84 0.52 -0.70
N ARG A 318 -6.52 0.34 -0.73
CA ARG A 318 -5.79 -0.37 -1.79
C ARG A 318 -6.29 -1.80 -2.02
N ARG A 319 -6.75 -2.48 -0.97
CA ARG A 319 -7.33 -3.83 -1.02
C ARG A 319 -8.84 -3.86 -1.27
N GLY A 320 -9.46 -2.71 -1.54
CA GLY A 320 -10.91 -2.61 -1.72
C GLY A 320 -11.70 -2.80 -0.43
N ILE A 321 -11.05 -2.71 0.74
CA ILE A 321 -11.73 -2.69 2.04
C ILE A 321 -12.34 -1.30 2.20
N ARG A 322 -13.65 -1.24 2.47
CA ARG A 322 -14.34 0.03 2.70
C ARG A 322 -13.83 0.64 3.98
N VAL A 323 -13.37 1.89 3.89
CA VAL A 323 -12.90 2.69 5.03
C VAL A 323 -13.93 3.78 5.33
N GLU A 324 -14.32 3.88 6.59
CA GLU A 324 -15.05 5.01 7.17
C GLU A 324 -14.23 5.57 8.33
N VAL A 325 -13.93 6.87 8.28
CA VAL A 325 -13.25 7.57 9.37
C VAL A 325 -14.31 8.00 10.38
N THR A 326 -14.34 7.33 11.54
CA THR A 326 -15.35 7.59 12.57
C THR A 326 -14.93 8.71 13.52
N ASP A 327 -13.62 8.85 13.77
CA ASP A 327 -13.04 9.96 14.52
C ASP A 327 -11.59 10.23 14.05
N PRO A 328 -11.36 11.29 13.24
CA PRO A 328 -10.03 11.57 12.71
C PRO A 328 -9.02 12.00 13.79
N ALA A 329 -9.47 12.74 14.81
CA ALA A 329 -8.61 13.22 15.89
C ALA A 329 -8.16 12.09 16.81
N TRP A 330 -9.01 11.07 16.99
CA TRP A 330 -8.69 9.86 17.74
C TRP A 330 -7.94 8.80 16.93
N GLY A 331 -7.90 8.96 15.60
CA GLY A 331 -7.33 7.99 14.66
C GLY A 331 -8.20 6.73 14.51
N GLU A 332 -9.52 6.86 14.66
CA GLU A 332 -10.46 5.75 14.63
C GLU A 332 -11.02 5.50 13.21
N LEU A 333 -10.91 4.25 12.76
CA LEU A 333 -11.40 3.78 11.47
C LEU A 333 -12.34 2.60 11.64
N ARG A 334 -13.42 2.59 10.87
CA ARG A 334 -14.27 1.43 10.63
C ARG A 334 -13.92 0.83 9.27
N LEU A 335 -13.37 -0.38 9.30
CA LEU A 335 -12.94 -1.12 8.11
C LEU A 335 -13.97 -2.22 7.80
N THR A 336 -14.44 -2.34 6.56
CA THR A 336 -15.45 -3.33 6.17
C THR A 336 -15.10 -4.03 4.86
N SER A 337 -15.12 -5.36 4.86
CA SER A 337 -14.97 -6.19 3.66
C SER A 337 -15.89 -7.41 3.75
N GLY A 338 -16.72 -7.62 2.71
CA GLY A 338 -17.77 -8.63 2.73
C GLY A 338 -18.70 -8.46 3.94
N GLY A 339 -18.85 -9.54 4.73
CA GLY A 339 -19.65 -9.54 5.96
C GLY A 339 -18.87 -9.21 7.25
N ARG A 340 -17.58 -8.84 7.15
CA ARG A 340 -16.72 -8.54 8.31
C ARG A 340 -16.50 -7.04 8.42
N THR A 341 -16.72 -6.51 9.62
CA THR A 341 -16.42 -5.13 9.99
C THR A 341 -15.55 -5.15 11.24
N ILE A 342 -14.48 -4.36 11.24
CA ILE A 342 -13.58 -4.18 12.39
C ILE A 342 -13.41 -2.70 12.67
N LEU A 343 -13.51 -2.32 13.94
CA LEU A 343 -13.06 -1.01 14.42
C LEU A 343 -11.58 -1.05 14.79
N THR A 344 -10.87 0.00 14.40
CA THR A 344 -9.47 0.21 14.74
C THR A 344 -9.26 1.61 15.27
N ARG A 345 -8.30 1.76 16.16
CA ARG A 345 -7.70 3.03 16.57
C ARG A 345 -6.21 2.93 16.26
N GLU A 346 -5.81 3.43 15.11
CA GLU A 346 -4.49 3.17 14.53
C GLU A 346 -4.23 1.64 14.45
N SER A 347 -3.20 1.12 15.11
CA SER A 347 -2.87 -0.31 15.16
C SER A 347 -3.61 -1.11 16.24
N LEU A 348 -4.37 -0.45 17.12
CA LEU A 348 -5.24 -1.13 18.08
C LEU A 348 -6.52 -1.55 17.36
N SER A 349 -6.94 -2.80 17.51
CA SER A 349 -8.16 -3.32 16.87
C SER A 349 -9.02 -4.09 17.86
N GLU A 350 -10.25 -4.40 17.46
CA GLU A 350 -11.15 -5.29 18.21
C GLU A 350 -10.59 -6.70 18.44
N LEU A 351 -9.53 -7.10 17.72
CA LEU A 351 -8.84 -8.37 17.95
C LEU A 351 -7.93 -8.35 19.18
N THR A 352 -7.52 -7.16 19.64
CA THR A 352 -6.79 -6.99 20.90
C THR A 352 -7.80 -7.00 22.05
N SER A 353 -7.83 -8.08 22.83
CA SER A 353 -8.76 -8.18 23.96
C SER A 353 -8.47 -7.14 25.04
N ALA A 354 -9.49 -6.70 25.77
CA ALA A 354 -9.32 -5.81 26.92
C ALA A 354 -8.38 -6.42 27.99
N VAL A 355 -8.33 -7.75 28.08
CA VAL A 355 -7.40 -8.46 28.98
C VAL A 355 -5.97 -8.26 28.51
N ALA A 356 -5.67 -8.50 27.23
CA ALA A 356 -4.35 -8.29 26.65
C ALA A 356 -3.87 -6.83 26.79
N MET A 357 -4.75 -5.88 26.49
CA MET A 357 -4.49 -4.45 26.69
C MET A 357 -4.16 -4.14 28.16
N SER A 358 -4.96 -4.64 29.11
CA SER A 358 -4.72 -4.40 30.54
C SER A 358 -3.44 -5.05 31.07
N ARG A 359 -2.99 -6.16 30.46
CA ARG A 359 -1.71 -6.79 30.78
C ARG A 359 -0.56 -5.88 30.36
N CYS A 360 -0.64 -5.29 29.17
CA CYS A 360 0.39 -4.39 28.62
C CYS A 360 0.47 -3.05 29.35
N ASP A 361 -0.68 -2.45 29.70
CA ASP A 361 -0.79 -1.18 30.43
C ASP A 361 -0.06 -1.20 31.79
N ASP A 362 -0.15 -2.31 32.52
CA ASP A 362 0.49 -2.46 33.84
C ASP A 362 1.83 -3.21 33.73
N LYS A 363 2.93 -2.45 33.78
CA LYS A 363 4.30 -2.97 33.65
C LYS A 363 4.63 -4.05 34.69
N ARG A 364 3.95 -4.08 35.85
CA ARG A 364 4.12 -5.14 36.86
C ARG A 364 3.52 -6.46 36.39
N VAL A 365 2.36 -6.39 35.71
CA VAL A 365 1.66 -7.55 35.17
C VAL A 365 2.45 -8.09 33.99
N THR A 366 2.85 -7.23 33.04
CA THR A 366 3.75 -7.59 31.93
C THR A 366 4.99 -8.31 32.46
N ARG A 367 5.73 -7.70 33.39
CA ARG A 367 6.95 -8.28 33.95
C ARG A 367 6.70 -9.68 34.53
N ARG A 368 5.63 -9.85 35.33
CA ARG A 368 5.31 -11.14 35.95
C ARG A 368 5.02 -12.22 34.90
N ILE A 369 4.19 -11.91 33.90
CA ILE A 369 3.84 -12.84 32.82
C ILE A 369 5.09 -13.24 32.02
N LEU A 370 5.95 -12.27 31.65
CA LEU A 370 7.17 -12.56 30.92
C LEU A 370 8.15 -13.40 31.75
N THR A 371 8.24 -13.14 33.06
CA THR A 371 9.06 -13.95 33.98
C THR A 371 8.56 -15.39 34.05
N GLU A 372 7.24 -15.58 34.22
CA GLU A 372 6.60 -16.90 34.27
C GLU A 372 6.76 -17.67 32.96
N ALA A 373 6.86 -16.96 31.82
CA ALA A 373 7.17 -17.53 30.51
C ALA A 373 8.67 -17.85 30.30
N GLY A 374 9.53 -17.62 31.29
CA GLY A 374 10.97 -17.88 31.21
C GLY A 374 11.77 -16.82 30.45
N LEU A 375 11.19 -15.64 30.22
CA LEU A 375 11.83 -14.56 29.47
C LEU A 375 12.63 -13.63 30.38
N SER A 376 13.72 -13.10 29.84
CA SER A 376 14.63 -12.18 30.54
C SER A 376 13.98 -10.82 30.75
N VAL A 377 13.79 -10.42 32.02
CA VAL A 377 13.30 -9.09 32.43
C VAL A 377 14.22 -8.52 33.50
N PRO A 378 14.28 -7.18 33.69
CA PRO A 378 15.07 -6.60 34.76
C PRO A 378 14.61 -7.12 36.13
N ARG A 379 15.56 -7.32 37.04
CA ARG A 379 15.23 -7.54 38.45
C ARG A 379 14.51 -6.29 38.93
N GLY A 380 13.39 -6.46 39.63
CA GLY A 380 12.61 -5.30 40.05
C GLY A 380 11.53 -5.64 41.06
N ARG A 381 11.06 -4.59 41.74
CA ARG A 381 10.04 -4.63 42.79
C ARG A 381 9.09 -3.44 42.70
N THR A 382 7.92 -3.58 43.30
CA THR A 382 7.03 -2.44 43.56
C THR A 382 7.55 -1.68 44.77
N ALA A 383 7.60 -0.36 44.69
CA ALA A 383 8.03 0.50 45.79
C ALA A 383 7.03 0.43 46.95
N THR A 384 7.53 0.09 48.13
CA THR A 384 6.78 0.00 49.39
C THR A 384 6.93 1.26 50.24
N GLY A 385 8.02 2.01 50.04
CA GLY A 385 8.40 3.16 50.87
C GLY A 385 9.03 2.77 52.22
N ASP A 386 9.38 1.49 52.39
CA ASP A 386 10.08 0.98 53.57
C ASP A 386 11.57 0.74 53.26
N ASP A 387 12.33 0.35 54.29
CA ASP A 387 13.78 0.10 54.20
C ASP A 387 14.15 -0.97 53.15
N ALA A 388 13.19 -1.78 52.70
CA ALA A 388 13.46 -2.81 51.71
C ALA A 388 13.68 -2.23 50.30
N ASP A 389 13.14 -1.04 49.99
CA ASP A 389 13.43 -0.33 48.74
C ASP A 389 14.89 0.13 48.70
N GLU A 390 15.40 0.65 49.81
CA GLU A 390 16.81 1.05 49.96
C GLU A 390 17.75 -0.15 49.99
N ALA A 391 17.33 -1.26 50.63
CA ALA A 391 18.08 -2.51 50.60
C ALA A 391 18.21 -3.08 49.18
N PHE A 392 17.14 -3.00 48.38
CA PHE A 392 17.19 -3.41 46.97
C PHE A 392 18.15 -2.52 46.16
N LEU A 393 18.11 -1.20 46.37
CA LEU A 393 19.09 -0.29 45.75
C LEU A 393 20.53 -0.66 46.13
N ALA A 394 20.80 -0.95 47.40
CA ALA A 394 22.13 -1.33 47.86
C ALA A 394 22.62 -2.64 47.24
N GLU A 395 21.71 -3.59 47.01
CA GLU A 395 22.02 -4.87 46.36
C GLU A 395 22.36 -4.70 44.87
N ILE A 396 21.56 -3.90 44.15
CA ILE A 396 21.67 -3.75 42.69
C ILE A 396 22.68 -2.68 42.29
N GLY A 397 22.91 -1.68 43.14
CA GLY A 397 23.82 -0.56 42.94
C GLY A 397 23.23 0.61 42.13
N ALA A 398 22.51 0.34 41.03
CA ALA A 398 21.87 1.38 40.23
C ALA A 398 20.50 0.94 39.71
N VAL A 399 19.49 1.79 39.89
CA VAL A 399 18.09 1.46 39.56
C VAL A 399 17.44 2.52 38.66
N VAL A 400 16.37 2.08 37.99
CA VAL A 400 15.40 2.89 37.27
C VAL A 400 14.11 2.89 38.09
N VAL A 401 13.56 4.07 38.31
CA VAL A 401 12.27 4.26 38.99
C VAL A 401 11.26 4.73 37.97
N LYS A 402 10.14 4.02 37.81
CA LYS A 402 9.10 4.34 36.83
C LYS A 402 7.71 4.07 37.38
N PRO A 403 6.67 4.83 36.98
CA PRO A 403 5.30 4.50 37.32
C PRO A 403 4.90 3.15 36.70
N ALA A 404 4.07 2.38 37.39
CA ALA A 404 3.62 1.06 36.90
C ALA A 404 2.77 1.17 35.63
N ARG A 405 2.06 2.30 35.47
CA ARG A 405 1.26 2.65 34.29
C ARG A 405 1.63 4.04 33.81
N GLY A 406 1.63 4.24 32.50
CA GLY A 406 1.94 5.53 31.90
C GLY A 406 2.81 5.43 30.66
N GLU A 407 2.78 6.52 29.89
CA GLU A 407 3.27 6.65 28.52
C GLU A 407 4.38 7.70 28.40
N GLN A 408 5.09 7.67 27.26
CA GLN A 408 6.05 8.70 26.82
C GLN A 408 7.23 8.99 27.78
N GLY A 409 7.50 8.10 28.73
CA GLY A 409 8.58 8.26 29.70
C GLY A 409 8.29 9.23 30.84
N ASN A 410 7.02 9.64 31.03
CA ASN A 410 6.64 10.53 32.11
C ASN A 410 6.85 9.88 33.48
N GLY A 411 7.48 10.62 34.39
CA GLY A 411 7.76 10.14 35.75
C GLY A 411 8.88 9.09 35.86
N ILE A 412 9.64 8.84 34.79
CA ILE A 412 10.77 7.92 34.82
C ILE A 412 12.03 8.64 35.30
N THR A 413 12.73 8.06 36.27
CA THR A 413 14.07 8.48 36.70
C THR A 413 15.06 7.34 36.47
N VAL A 414 16.10 7.60 35.68
CA VAL A 414 17.11 6.61 35.29
C VAL A 414 18.40 6.86 36.05
N GLY A 415 19.07 5.80 36.53
CA GLY A 415 20.42 5.92 37.12
C GLY A 415 20.45 6.35 38.58
N VAL A 416 19.42 6.03 39.35
CA VAL A 416 19.36 6.30 40.79
C VAL A 416 20.36 5.41 41.52
N ARG A 417 21.26 6.02 42.30
CA ARG A 417 22.34 5.34 43.04
C ARG A 417 22.41 5.64 44.53
N ALA A 418 21.58 6.58 45.02
CA ALA A 418 21.59 7.01 46.42
C ALA A 418 20.20 6.91 47.05
N PRO A 419 20.07 6.56 48.34
CA PRO A 419 18.79 6.44 49.03
C PRO A 419 17.91 7.70 48.95
N GLU A 420 18.51 8.89 49.13
CA GLU A 420 17.80 10.16 49.02
C GLU A 420 17.22 10.37 47.62
N ALA A 421 18.03 10.08 46.59
CA ALA A 421 17.62 10.17 45.21
C ALA A 421 16.52 9.14 44.87
N LEU A 422 16.55 7.96 45.50
CA LEU A 422 15.50 6.95 45.37
C LEU A 422 14.16 7.46 45.89
N ARG A 423 14.14 8.05 47.10
CA ARG A 423 12.92 8.63 47.68
C ARG A 423 12.35 9.73 46.78
N THR A 424 13.18 10.66 46.30
CA THR A 424 12.75 11.71 45.37
C THR A 424 12.22 11.15 44.05
N ALA A 425 12.89 10.15 43.48
CA ALA A 425 12.46 9.52 42.23
C ALA A 425 11.10 8.79 42.39
N VAL A 426 10.89 8.12 43.53
CA VAL A 426 9.62 7.46 43.85
C VAL A 426 8.50 8.50 44.02
N GLU A 427 8.75 9.60 44.73
CA GLU A 427 7.77 10.70 44.88
C GLU A 427 7.40 11.32 43.52
N LEU A 428 8.39 11.53 42.64
CA LEU A 428 8.17 12.01 41.28
C LEU A 428 7.28 11.04 40.49
N ALA A 429 7.59 9.74 40.50
CA ALA A 429 6.81 8.72 39.80
C ALA A 429 5.38 8.60 40.35
N ARG A 430 5.19 8.75 41.67
CA ARG A 430 3.88 8.73 42.35
C ARG A 430 2.91 9.82 41.88
N ARG A 431 3.43 10.91 41.32
CA ARG A 431 2.58 11.96 40.71
C ARG A 431 1.82 11.49 39.47
N TYR A 432 2.28 10.41 38.83
CA TYR A 432 1.69 9.86 37.62
C TYR A 432 0.94 8.55 37.88
N CYS A 433 1.44 7.70 38.76
CA CYS A 433 0.80 6.45 39.13
C CYS A 433 1.06 6.13 40.62
N PRO A 434 0.04 5.78 41.43
CA PRO A 434 0.25 5.44 42.84
C PRO A 434 1.17 4.22 43.03
N ASP A 435 1.15 3.31 42.06
CA ASP A 435 2.03 2.15 41.99
C ASP A 435 3.33 2.51 41.25
N VAL A 436 4.47 2.34 41.90
CA VAL A 436 5.79 2.66 41.35
C VAL A 436 6.65 1.40 41.31
N LEU A 437 7.40 1.24 40.22
CA LEU A 437 8.36 0.17 40.00
C LEU A 437 9.79 0.69 40.21
N ILE A 438 10.60 -0.11 40.90
CA ILE A 438 12.04 0.05 41.04
C ILE A 438 12.68 -1.15 40.34
N GLU A 439 13.43 -0.90 39.26
CA GLU A 439 14.04 -1.93 38.42
C GLU A 439 15.55 -1.73 38.32
N GLU A 440 16.28 -2.81 38.12
CA GLU A 440 17.70 -2.81 37.80
C GLU A 440 17.99 -1.99 36.54
N LEU A 441 19.01 -1.12 36.63
CA LEU A 441 19.51 -0.42 35.46
C LEU A 441 20.32 -1.38 34.58
N ARG A 442 19.78 -1.70 33.40
CA ARG A 442 20.48 -2.47 32.37
C ARG A 442 21.04 -1.54 31.30
N ALA A 443 22.24 -1.83 30.82
CA ALA A 443 22.83 -1.17 29.66
C ALA A 443 22.50 -1.95 28.39
N GLY A 444 22.37 -1.25 27.26
CA GLY A 444 22.12 -1.84 25.95
C GLY A 444 21.59 -0.80 24.96
N ALA A 445 21.54 -1.19 23.70
CA ALA A 445 20.78 -0.50 22.67
C ALA A 445 19.28 -0.75 22.86
N ASP A 446 18.48 0.28 22.64
CA ASP A 446 17.02 0.22 22.70
C ASP A 446 16.47 -0.37 21.40
N LEU A 447 15.99 -1.61 21.46
CA LEU A 447 15.47 -2.36 20.32
C LEU A 447 13.94 -2.45 20.42
N ARG A 448 13.24 -1.89 19.43
CA ARG A 448 11.79 -2.05 19.22
C ARG A 448 11.56 -3.18 18.24
N VAL A 449 10.78 -4.20 18.62
CA VAL A 449 10.34 -5.29 17.75
C VAL A 449 8.82 -5.23 17.61
N VAL A 450 8.33 -5.08 16.37
CA VAL A 450 6.90 -5.13 16.05
C VAL A 450 6.53 -6.57 15.69
N VAL A 451 5.61 -7.13 16.46
CA VAL A 451 5.07 -8.47 16.25
C VAL A 451 3.58 -8.35 15.89
N ILE A 452 3.19 -8.99 14.79
CA ILE A 452 1.82 -9.03 14.28
C ILE A 452 1.48 -10.49 14.01
N ASP A 453 0.33 -10.96 14.49
CA ASP A 453 -0.12 -12.36 14.33
C ASP A 453 0.92 -13.38 14.86
N HIS A 454 1.62 -13.02 15.95
CA HIS A 454 2.73 -13.80 16.51
C HIS A 454 3.91 -14.04 15.56
N GLU A 455 4.08 -13.17 14.56
CA GLU A 455 5.25 -13.13 13.67
C GLU A 455 5.99 -11.80 13.83
N VAL A 456 7.32 -11.84 13.87
CA VAL A 456 8.14 -10.62 13.82
C VAL A 456 8.03 -10.01 12.43
N VAL A 457 7.53 -8.77 12.35
CA VAL A 457 7.35 -8.04 11.09
C VAL A 457 8.42 -6.99 10.90
N ALA A 458 8.86 -6.34 11.98
CA ALA A 458 9.90 -5.34 11.93
C ALA A 458 10.70 -5.31 13.24
N ALA A 459 11.97 -4.96 13.16
CA ALA A 459 12.81 -4.65 14.29
C ALA A 459 13.66 -3.42 14.00
N ALA A 460 13.76 -2.51 14.96
CA ALA A 460 14.53 -1.30 14.78
C ALA A 460 15.22 -0.87 16.07
N VAL A 461 16.49 -0.45 15.95
CA VAL A 461 17.22 0.18 17.04
C VAL A 461 16.87 1.66 17.10
N ARG A 462 16.39 2.10 18.26
CA ARG A 462 16.12 3.51 18.55
C ARG A 462 17.35 4.16 19.15
N GLN A 463 17.74 5.30 18.61
CA GLN A 463 18.85 6.10 19.14
C GLN A 463 18.33 7.40 19.75
N PRO A 464 18.83 7.80 20.94
CA PRO A 464 18.55 9.11 21.51
C PRO A 464 18.98 10.23 20.58
N ALA A 465 18.29 11.37 20.69
CA ALA A 465 18.67 12.55 19.93
C ALA A 465 20.12 12.95 20.27
N SER A 466 20.91 13.21 19.23
CA SER A 466 22.30 13.59 19.33
C SER A 466 22.60 14.77 18.40
N ILE A 467 23.65 15.51 18.75
CA ILE A 467 24.21 16.58 17.92
C ILE A 467 25.69 16.28 17.65
N THR A 468 26.19 16.76 16.52
CA THR A 468 27.61 16.66 16.15
C THR A 468 28.17 18.06 16.04
N GLY A 469 29.31 18.31 16.71
CA GLY A 469 30.02 19.58 16.64
C GLY A 469 30.57 19.85 15.25
N ASP A 470 30.48 21.10 14.83
CA ASP A 470 31.07 21.61 13.58
C ASP A 470 32.21 22.60 13.85
N GLY A 471 32.63 22.76 15.11
CA GLY A 471 33.70 23.66 15.52
C GLY A 471 33.35 25.15 15.45
N VAL A 472 32.12 25.52 15.07
CA VAL A 472 31.70 26.90 14.86
C VAL A 472 30.49 27.28 15.70
N HIS A 473 29.46 26.43 15.74
CA HIS A 473 28.18 26.74 16.36
C HIS A 473 28.08 26.18 17.79
N ASP A 474 27.31 26.86 18.63
CA ASP A 474 27.10 26.41 20.00
C ASP A 474 26.09 25.24 20.07
N VAL A 475 26.05 24.56 21.22
CA VAL A 475 25.14 23.43 21.45
C VAL A 475 23.68 23.80 21.18
N THR A 476 23.24 25.00 21.54
CA THR A 476 21.86 25.47 21.33
C THR A 476 21.55 25.55 19.83
N GLU A 477 22.43 26.20 19.06
CA GLU A 477 22.29 26.34 17.61
C GLU A 477 22.31 24.98 16.88
N LEU A 478 23.16 24.04 17.34
CA LEU A 478 23.23 22.68 16.81
C LEU A 478 21.93 21.90 17.08
N ILE A 479 21.37 22.00 18.29
CA ILE A 479 20.09 21.38 18.66
C ILE A 479 18.95 21.94 17.79
N GLU A 480 18.92 23.25 17.58
CA GLU A 480 17.91 23.88 16.74
C GLU A 480 18.01 23.47 15.27
N ARG A 481 19.22 23.37 14.71
CA ARG A 481 19.44 22.86 13.35
C ARG A 481 18.97 21.41 13.22
N GLN A 482 19.38 20.55 14.14
CA GLN A 482 18.99 19.15 14.14
C GLN A 482 17.47 19.03 14.27
N SER A 483 16.86 19.81 15.15
CA SER A 483 15.40 19.91 15.29
C SER A 483 14.69 20.30 14.00
N ARG A 484 15.17 21.34 13.29
CA ARG A 484 14.61 21.74 11.99
C ARG A 484 14.71 20.61 10.96
N ARG A 485 15.86 19.93 10.90
CA ARG A 485 16.08 18.79 10.01
C ARG A 485 15.13 17.63 10.32
N ARG A 486 14.95 17.28 11.60
CA ARG A 486 14.06 16.20 12.04
C ARG A 486 12.59 16.55 11.74
N ALA A 487 12.15 17.75 12.08
CA ALA A 487 10.80 18.21 11.78
C ALA A 487 10.51 18.16 10.26
N ALA A 488 11.45 18.56 9.40
CA ALA A 488 11.29 18.45 7.96
C ALA A 488 11.17 16.99 7.48
N ALA A 489 11.92 16.07 8.09
CA ALA A 489 11.92 14.65 7.72
C ALA A 489 10.67 13.88 8.21
N THR A 490 10.02 14.34 9.28
CA THR A 490 8.87 13.65 9.89
C THR A 490 7.56 14.44 9.77
N GLY A 491 7.45 15.38 8.83
CA GLY A 491 6.25 16.21 8.66
C GLY A 491 5.89 17.07 9.88
N GLY A 492 6.86 17.39 10.74
CA GLY A 492 6.71 18.21 11.94
C GLY A 492 6.67 17.46 13.27
N GLU A 493 6.56 16.12 13.26
CA GLU A 493 6.34 15.33 14.48
C GLU A 493 7.54 15.19 15.44
N SER A 494 8.76 15.43 14.96
CA SER A 494 10.00 15.18 15.71
C SER A 494 10.78 16.47 15.93
N ARG A 495 10.95 16.87 17.19
CA ARG A 495 11.74 18.04 17.60
C ARG A 495 12.47 17.78 18.90
N ILE A 496 13.72 18.25 19.02
CA ILE A 496 14.45 18.18 20.29
C ILE A 496 13.99 19.38 21.14
N PRO A 497 13.31 19.18 22.28
CA PRO A 497 12.94 20.28 23.17
C PRO A 497 14.19 20.79 23.89
N ILE A 498 14.26 22.10 24.17
CA ILE A 498 15.33 22.71 24.98
C ILE A 498 14.76 22.95 26.38
N ASP A 499 14.68 21.87 27.15
CA ASP A 499 14.16 21.82 28.52
C ASP A 499 15.27 21.53 29.54
N ASP A 500 14.93 21.47 30.82
CA ASP A 500 15.90 21.20 31.90
C ASP A 500 16.61 19.85 31.71
N MET A 501 15.90 18.83 31.21
CA MET A 501 16.49 17.52 30.94
C MET A 501 17.58 17.61 29.86
N THR A 502 17.33 18.37 28.80
CA THR A 502 18.31 18.58 27.72
C THR A 502 19.55 19.29 28.25
N ARG A 503 19.38 20.26 29.15
CA ARG A 503 20.50 20.96 29.82
C ARG A 503 21.29 20.01 30.72
N GLU A 504 20.62 19.16 31.48
CA GLU A 504 21.26 18.16 32.33
C GLU A 504 22.09 17.16 31.52
N VAL A 505 21.56 16.62 30.42
CA VAL A 505 22.29 15.64 29.59
C VAL A 505 23.51 16.27 28.93
N VAL A 506 23.41 17.52 28.47
CA VAL A 506 24.55 18.26 27.91
C VAL A 506 25.61 18.49 28.99
N ALA A 507 25.21 18.85 30.22
CA ALA A 507 26.11 19.02 31.35
C ALA A 507 26.81 17.72 31.77
N GLU A 508 26.10 16.59 31.74
CA GLU A 508 26.69 15.26 31.99
C GLU A 508 27.76 14.88 30.95
N ALA A 509 27.61 15.36 29.71
CA ALA A 509 28.62 15.21 28.66
C ALA A 509 29.82 16.16 28.84
N GLY A 510 29.80 17.03 29.85
CA GLY A 510 30.87 17.97 30.19
C GLY A 510 30.80 19.30 29.44
N TYR A 511 29.65 19.66 28.88
CA TYR A 511 29.46 20.89 28.09
C TYR A 511 28.33 21.78 28.66
N GLY A 512 28.39 23.07 28.36
CA GLY A 512 27.31 24.03 28.53
C GLY A 512 26.54 24.25 27.23
N MET A 513 25.33 24.80 27.34
CA MET A 513 24.45 25.07 26.17
C MET A 513 25.01 26.11 25.19
N HIS A 514 26.00 26.89 25.62
CA HIS A 514 26.67 27.93 24.81
C HIS A 514 28.12 27.56 24.47
N ASP A 515 28.53 26.33 24.74
CA ASP A 515 29.84 25.84 24.35
C ASP A 515 29.83 25.44 22.88
N VAL A 516 30.95 25.67 22.19
CA VAL A 516 31.18 25.18 20.83
C VAL A 516 31.80 23.80 20.89
N LEU A 517 31.10 22.81 20.35
CA LEU A 517 31.60 21.44 20.31
C LEU A 517 32.72 21.31 19.27
N PRO A 518 33.82 20.59 19.59
CA PRO A 518 34.86 20.29 18.61
C PRO A 518 34.29 19.62 17.36
N GLU A 519 34.88 19.90 16.21
CA GLU A 519 34.44 19.32 14.94
C GLU A 519 34.44 17.78 15.00
N GLY A 520 33.33 17.17 14.59
CA GLY A 520 33.14 15.71 14.60
C GLY A 520 32.80 15.11 15.97
N ARG A 521 32.79 15.89 17.06
CA ARG A 521 32.41 15.40 18.38
C ARG A 521 30.89 15.24 18.46
N MET A 522 30.43 14.00 18.63
CA MET A 522 29.02 13.71 18.87
C MET A 522 28.71 13.63 20.37
N ILE A 523 27.62 14.26 20.80
CA ILE A 523 27.05 14.08 22.14
C ILE A 523 25.55 13.79 22.05
N ALA A 524 25.04 12.98 22.97
CA ALA A 524 23.61 12.84 23.16
C ALA A 524 23.05 14.10 23.84
N VAL A 525 21.81 14.46 23.53
CA VAL A 525 21.09 15.60 24.14
C VAL A 525 19.78 15.17 24.79
N ARG A 526 19.43 13.89 24.69
CA ARG A 526 18.31 13.25 25.39
C ARG A 526 18.75 11.90 25.97
N ARG A 527 18.17 11.48 27.10
CA ARG A 527 18.41 10.15 27.70
C ARG A 527 17.65 9.03 26.97
N THR A 528 16.43 9.31 26.53
CA THR A 528 15.53 8.32 25.91
C THR A 528 15.52 8.44 24.39
N ALA A 529 15.33 7.31 23.72
CA ALA A 529 15.31 7.20 22.26
C ALA A 529 13.93 7.46 21.63
N ASN A 530 13.19 8.42 22.18
CA ASN A 530 11.85 8.74 21.70
C ASN A 530 11.91 9.55 20.39
N LEU A 531 11.19 9.08 19.37
CA LEU A 531 11.12 9.71 18.05
C LEU A 531 10.62 11.16 18.13
N HIS A 532 9.58 11.42 18.93
CA HIS A 532 9.00 12.77 19.10
C HIS A 532 10.01 13.78 19.68
N THR A 533 10.97 13.33 20.48
CA THR A 533 12.00 14.19 21.08
C THR A 533 13.30 14.25 20.25
N GLY A 534 13.22 13.95 18.95
CA GLY A 534 14.34 14.04 18.01
C GLY A 534 15.18 12.77 17.87
N GLY A 535 14.78 11.65 18.49
CA GLY A 535 15.46 10.36 18.31
C GLY A 535 15.38 9.85 16.87
N THR A 536 16.23 8.89 16.52
CA THR A 536 16.24 8.20 15.22
C THR A 536 15.91 6.73 15.39
N ILE A 537 15.42 6.12 14.32
CA ILE A 537 15.06 4.70 14.25
C ILE A 537 15.86 4.11 13.08
N HIS A 538 16.54 3.00 13.33
CA HIS A 538 17.36 2.30 12.35
C HIS A 538 16.82 0.89 12.19
N ASP A 539 16.35 0.55 10.98
CA ASP A 539 15.87 -0.80 10.67
C ASP A 539 17.01 -1.81 10.82
N VAL A 540 16.75 -2.86 11.60
CA VAL A 540 17.65 -4.00 11.84
C VAL A 540 16.92 -5.33 11.66
N THR A 541 15.76 -5.32 10.98
CA THR A 541 14.91 -6.50 10.81
C THR A 541 15.68 -7.68 10.18
N GLY A 542 16.54 -7.41 9.20
CA GLY A 542 17.37 -8.43 8.55
C GLY A 542 18.53 -8.96 9.40
N ASP A 543 18.94 -8.21 10.43
CA ASP A 543 20.07 -8.53 11.30
C ASP A 543 19.62 -9.10 12.66
N LEU A 544 18.31 -9.20 12.90
CA LEU A 544 17.76 -9.62 14.19
C LEU A 544 18.14 -11.07 14.51
N HIS A 545 18.77 -11.27 15.67
CA HIS A 545 19.17 -12.60 16.11
C HIS A 545 17.93 -13.51 16.29
N PRO A 546 17.95 -14.77 15.80
CA PRO A 546 16.82 -15.68 15.88
C PRO A 546 16.29 -15.90 17.30
N GLU A 547 17.17 -15.99 18.31
CA GLU A 547 16.73 -16.15 19.71
C GLU A 547 15.94 -14.94 20.23
N ILE A 548 16.25 -13.72 19.77
CA ILE A 548 15.46 -12.53 20.12
C ILE A 548 14.09 -12.64 19.45
N ALA A 549 14.05 -13.03 18.17
CA ALA A 549 12.79 -13.19 17.44
C ALA A 549 11.88 -14.23 18.11
N GLU A 550 12.43 -15.39 18.47
CA GLU A 550 11.72 -16.45 19.20
C GLU A 550 11.22 -15.98 20.56
N ALA A 551 12.05 -15.25 21.31
CA ALA A 551 11.67 -14.66 22.59
C ALA A 551 10.53 -13.64 22.45
N CYS A 552 10.57 -12.80 21.41
CA CYS A 552 9.49 -11.86 21.10
C CYS A 552 8.18 -12.58 20.77
N VAL A 553 8.22 -13.64 19.96
CA VAL A 553 7.05 -14.47 19.67
C VAL A 553 6.51 -15.11 20.95
N ALA A 554 7.37 -15.68 21.80
CA ALA A 554 6.98 -16.24 23.09
C ALA A 554 6.33 -15.18 24.01
N ALA A 555 6.87 -13.96 24.04
CA ALA A 555 6.32 -12.85 24.81
C ALA A 555 4.88 -12.51 24.39
N THR A 556 4.63 -12.41 23.08
CA THR A 556 3.28 -12.12 22.56
C THR A 556 2.27 -13.22 22.87
N ARG A 557 2.69 -14.49 22.81
CA ARG A 557 1.85 -15.64 23.18
C ARG A 557 1.53 -15.66 24.67
N ALA A 558 2.50 -15.32 25.52
CA ALA A 558 2.29 -15.24 26.96
C ALA A 558 1.33 -14.10 27.34
N LEU A 559 1.44 -12.95 26.66
CA LEU A 559 0.56 -11.80 26.85
C LEU A 559 -0.83 -11.99 26.22
N ASP A 560 -0.95 -12.92 25.27
CA ASP A 560 -2.15 -13.16 24.45
C ASP A 560 -2.55 -11.92 23.64
N ILE A 561 -1.56 -11.28 23.01
CA ILE A 561 -1.74 -10.05 22.24
C ILE A 561 -1.38 -10.27 20.76
N PRO A 562 -2.28 -9.94 19.81
CA PRO A 562 -2.03 -10.21 18.39
C PRO A 562 -1.14 -9.17 17.71
N VAL A 563 -1.08 -7.94 18.24
CA VAL A 563 -0.28 -6.84 17.70
C VAL A 563 0.39 -6.12 18.86
N THR A 564 1.72 -6.07 18.86
CA THR A 564 2.45 -5.36 19.90
C THR A 564 3.81 -4.87 19.44
N GLY A 565 4.26 -3.76 20.01
CA GLY A 565 5.65 -3.32 19.97
C GLY A 565 6.33 -3.70 21.26
N LEU A 566 7.25 -4.66 21.20
CA LEU A 566 8.09 -5.08 22.31
C LEU A 566 9.34 -4.23 22.34
N ASP A 567 9.68 -3.67 23.50
CA ASP A 567 10.92 -2.93 23.71
C ASP A 567 11.88 -3.75 24.55
N LEU A 568 13.11 -3.88 24.05
CA LEU A 568 14.17 -4.66 24.64
C LEU A 568 15.43 -3.80 24.78
N LEU A 569 16.25 -4.14 25.76
CA LEU A 569 17.66 -3.74 25.79
C LEU A 569 18.51 -4.91 25.31
N VAL A 570 19.33 -4.64 24.30
CA VAL A 570 20.22 -5.63 23.69
C VAL A 570 21.65 -5.12 23.66
N THR A 571 22.63 -6.01 23.74
CA THR A 571 24.04 -5.61 23.51
C THR A 571 24.23 -5.18 22.06
N ALA A 572 23.69 -5.99 21.14
CA ALA A 572 23.59 -5.73 19.72
C ALA A 572 22.40 -6.55 19.15
N PRO A 573 21.75 -6.11 18.06
CA PRO A 573 20.56 -6.77 17.52
C PRO A 573 20.85 -8.16 16.93
N ASP A 574 22.10 -8.43 16.55
CA ASP A 574 22.60 -9.68 15.96
C ASP A 574 23.15 -10.66 17.01
N GLN A 575 22.99 -10.36 18.30
CA GLN A 575 23.43 -11.21 19.42
C GLN A 575 22.23 -11.69 20.24
N PRO A 576 22.33 -12.84 20.94
CA PRO A 576 21.20 -13.41 21.67
C PRO A 576 20.85 -12.65 22.96
N GLU A 577 21.78 -11.91 23.57
CA GLU A 577 21.56 -11.29 24.88
C GLU A 577 20.55 -10.14 24.81
N HIS A 578 19.42 -10.33 25.51
CA HIS A 578 18.32 -9.37 25.54
C HIS A 578 17.63 -9.31 26.91
N VAL A 579 16.91 -8.21 27.14
CA VAL A 579 16.07 -7.99 28.31
C VAL A 579 14.82 -7.23 27.89
N PHE A 580 13.63 -7.77 28.18
CA PHE A 580 12.35 -7.09 27.91
C PHE A 580 12.09 -5.96 28.89
N ILE A 581 11.73 -4.78 28.36
CA ILE A 581 11.47 -3.56 29.12
C ILE A 581 9.98 -3.25 29.18
N GLU A 582 9.30 -3.31 28.03
CA GLU A 582 7.87 -3.05 27.93
C GLU A 582 7.25 -3.75 26.71
N ALA A 583 5.92 -3.86 26.73
CA ALA A 583 5.10 -4.33 25.62
C ALA A 583 4.02 -3.27 25.40
N ASN A 584 3.92 -2.75 24.18
CA ASN A 584 2.99 -1.69 23.80
C ASN A 584 1.89 -2.28 22.91
N GLU A 585 0.63 -2.12 23.29
CA GLU A 585 -0.54 -2.70 22.59
C GLU A 585 -0.93 -1.97 21.31
N ARG A 586 -0.43 -0.73 21.13
CA ARG A 586 -0.67 0.11 19.97
C ARG A 586 0.67 0.62 19.40
N PRO A 587 1.48 -0.25 18.77
CA PRO A 587 2.74 0.17 18.18
C PRO A 587 2.51 1.09 16.97
N GLY A 588 3.34 2.12 16.80
CA GLY A 588 3.32 2.96 15.61
C GLY A 588 3.87 2.21 14.40
N LEU A 589 3.00 1.90 13.42
CA LEU A 589 3.36 1.07 12.26
C LEU A 589 4.19 1.84 11.21
N ALA A 590 3.91 3.13 11.03
CA ALA A 590 4.52 3.98 10.00
C ALA A 590 6.04 4.22 10.17
N ASN A 591 6.59 3.97 11.38
CA ASN A 591 7.99 4.28 11.69
C ASN A 591 8.98 3.17 11.29
N HIS A 592 8.50 2.12 10.63
CA HIS A 592 9.26 0.90 10.35
C HIS A 592 9.45 0.62 8.86
N GLU A 593 9.32 1.64 7.99
CA GLU A 593 9.69 1.49 6.58
C GLU A 593 11.14 1.00 6.43
N PRO A 594 11.43 0.09 5.47
CA PRO A 594 10.55 -0.39 4.40
C PRO A 594 9.71 -1.64 4.76
N GLN A 595 9.61 -2.01 6.04
CA GLN A 595 8.92 -3.24 6.45
C GLN A 595 7.40 -3.15 6.27
N PRO A 596 6.72 -4.25 5.89
CA PRO A 596 5.32 -4.26 5.49
C PRO A 596 4.35 -4.29 6.69
N THR A 597 4.50 -3.34 7.63
CA THR A 597 3.75 -3.34 8.90
C THR A 597 2.25 -3.11 8.69
N ALA A 598 1.85 -2.23 7.77
CA ALA A 598 0.45 -1.97 7.46
C ALA A 598 -0.17 -3.15 6.71
N GLU A 599 0.54 -3.74 5.75
CA GLU A 599 0.10 -4.90 4.99
C GLU A 599 -0.16 -6.09 5.91
N ARG A 600 0.80 -6.40 6.81
CA ARG A 600 0.65 -7.50 7.78
C ARG A 600 -0.45 -7.23 8.80
N PHE A 601 -0.64 -5.98 9.21
CA PHE A 601 -1.76 -5.62 10.07
C PHE A 601 -3.09 -5.86 9.36
N VAL A 602 -3.25 -5.42 8.10
CA VAL A 602 -4.47 -5.65 7.33
C VAL A 602 -4.66 -7.14 7.00
N ASP A 603 -3.59 -7.93 6.81
CA ASP A 603 -3.64 -9.40 6.66
C ASP A 603 -4.23 -10.11 7.89
N LEU A 604 -3.94 -9.60 9.09
CA LEU A 604 -4.51 -10.08 10.35
C LEU A 604 -5.99 -9.71 10.45
N LEU A 605 -6.35 -8.46 10.11
CA LEU A 605 -7.73 -7.98 10.20
C LEU A 605 -8.64 -8.65 9.16
N PHE A 606 -8.16 -8.83 7.93
CA PHE A 606 -8.92 -9.36 6.80
C PHE A 606 -8.12 -10.43 6.03
N PRO A 607 -8.01 -11.67 6.56
CA PRO A 607 -7.21 -12.72 5.93
C PRO A 607 -7.60 -13.06 4.48
N GLY A 608 -8.86 -12.83 4.09
CA GLY A 608 -9.35 -13.05 2.73
C GLY A 608 -8.85 -12.04 1.69
N THR A 609 -8.22 -10.94 2.11
CA THR A 609 -7.65 -9.93 1.23
C THR A 609 -6.12 -10.03 1.11
N ARG A 610 -5.51 -11.06 1.70
CA ARG A 610 -4.07 -11.33 1.62
C ARG A 610 -3.65 -11.41 0.16
N ALA A 611 -2.69 -10.57 -0.24
CA ALA A 611 -2.01 -10.77 -1.51
C ALA A 611 -1.24 -12.11 -1.46
N PRO A 612 -1.10 -12.85 -2.57
CA PRO A 612 -0.22 -14.00 -2.61
C PRO A 612 1.24 -13.54 -2.45
N HIS A 613 1.70 -13.43 -1.21
CA HIS A 613 3.10 -13.19 -0.91
C HIS A 613 3.89 -14.47 -1.16
N ARG A 614 4.97 -14.39 -1.95
CA ARG A 614 6.07 -15.36 -1.79
C ARG A 614 6.60 -15.15 -0.38
N LEU A 615 6.24 -16.05 0.53
CA LEU A 615 6.80 -16.11 1.87
C LEU A 615 8.33 -16.12 1.75
N TRP A 616 8.98 -15.15 2.37
CA TRP A 616 10.41 -15.24 2.61
C TRP A 616 10.64 -16.50 3.45
N SER A 617 11.39 -17.45 2.90
CA SER A 617 11.97 -18.56 3.66
C SER A 617 13.44 -18.23 3.85
N PRO A 618 14.00 -18.38 5.06
CA PRO A 618 15.44 -18.31 5.23
C PRO A 618 16.07 -19.32 4.26
N ALA A 619 17.16 -18.91 3.61
CA ALA A 619 17.85 -19.70 2.60
C ALA A 619 17.94 -21.15 3.06
N GLY A 620 17.32 -22.04 2.29
CA GLY A 620 17.16 -23.43 2.67
C GLY A 620 18.49 -24.03 3.10
N THR A 621 18.46 -24.69 4.25
CA THR A 621 19.21 -25.93 4.41
C THR A 621 18.91 -26.76 3.18
N ALA A 622 19.88 -26.83 2.27
CA ALA A 622 19.88 -27.81 1.22
C ALA A 622 19.76 -29.18 1.91
N SER A 623 18.56 -29.75 1.85
CA SER A 623 18.33 -31.16 2.12
C SER A 623 19.06 -31.93 1.02
N SER A 624 20.36 -32.10 1.23
CA SER A 624 21.16 -33.15 0.63
C SER A 624 20.72 -34.45 1.29
N THR A 625 19.81 -35.19 0.68
CA THR A 625 19.72 -36.64 0.84
C THR A 625 19.10 -37.27 -0.40
N ALA A 626 19.96 -38.02 -1.10
CA ALA A 626 19.79 -39.22 -1.94
C ALA A 626 18.42 -39.57 -2.51
#